data_AF-A0A498HRV3-F1
#
_entry.id   AF-A0A498HRV3-F1
#
_cell.length_a   1.000
_cell.length_b   1.000
_cell.length_c   1.000
_cell.angle_alpha   90.00
_cell.angle_beta   90.00
_cell.angle_gamma   90.00
#
_symmetry.space_group_name_H-M   'P 1'
#
loop_
_entity.id
_entity.type
_entity.pdbx_description
1 polymer ?
#
loop_
_entity_poly.entity_id
_entity_poly.type
_entity_poly.pdbx_seq_one_letter_code
_entity_poly.pdbx_strand_id
1 'polypeptide(L)'
;MIHKSHILFPLVLLSLFSSNTIRVRSQGSDLKSHIISCGSSAEGETDSDGRKWTTDSTYLASSDNTKTAEAGYYDPALPSKVPFMTVRIMSSATSYEFSVPSSKRLLVRFQFYPTTYNSVDSFNGVFDVSANGLSLLKNFSPFITALALTQAYIIREYSIVPVQSGTLNITFTPSTKREKTFAFVNSLEVIPMEEIFKPTDLIGFRGQTVDVQNSSLQTMYRLSVGGDYIPAIKDSGLARTWWDDSPYLLNAAYGASFFNKTFLGVSIEAPANVTIKHTKDVPEYIAPLNVYKTARSMGPNPQVNVKSNLTWVFQVDANFTYVVRFHFCDFQNTLGNQRTFDIYLNNRTAEETADVIQWAGGIGIPVYKDYATHMNDKDGDDLLWVGLHPSLATHPQYYDAILNGLEIFKVNDTGGNLGGPNPVPSKMLLKADAAAQSLLADAA
;
A
#
# COMPACT_ATOMS: atom_id res chain seq x y z
N MET A 1 38.64 -9.09 78.14
CA MET A 1 38.31 -9.73 76.85
C MET A 1 37.25 -8.90 76.17
N ILE A 2 37.67 -7.98 75.30
CA ILE A 2 36.79 -7.07 74.55
C ILE A 2 37.09 -7.39 73.08
N HIS A 3 36.14 -8.00 72.38
CA HIS A 3 36.27 -8.28 70.95
C HIS A 3 35.48 -7.23 70.17
N LYS A 4 36.23 -6.44 69.38
CA LYS A 4 35.74 -5.45 68.42
C LYS A 4 35.40 -6.16 67.12
N SER A 5 34.16 -6.04 66.63
CA SER A 5 33.80 -6.35 65.25
C SER A 5 33.86 -5.07 64.43
N HIS A 6 34.82 -4.99 63.50
CA HIS A 6 34.91 -3.93 62.50
C HIS A 6 34.39 -4.46 61.16
N ILE A 7 33.41 -3.73 60.61
CA ILE A 7 32.80 -3.92 59.30
C ILE A 7 33.82 -3.50 58.23
N LEU A 8 34.10 -4.39 57.27
CA LEU A 8 34.92 -4.12 56.09
C LEU A 8 34.04 -4.06 54.84
N PHE A 9 34.07 -2.91 54.17
CA PHE A 9 33.46 -2.63 52.87
C PHE A 9 34.47 -2.99 51.76
N PRO A 10 34.13 -3.79 50.73
CA PRO A 10 34.96 -3.89 49.53
C PRO A 10 34.49 -2.92 48.45
N LEU A 11 35.45 -2.13 47.98
CA LEU A 11 35.39 -1.20 46.85
C LEU A 11 35.10 -1.95 45.53
N VAL A 12 34.12 -1.47 44.76
CA VAL A 12 33.86 -1.91 43.38
C VAL A 12 34.84 -1.20 42.44
N LEU A 13 35.73 -1.95 41.78
CA LEU A 13 36.55 -1.46 40.66
C LEU A 13 35.76 -1.63 39.36
N LEU A 14 35.34 -0.53 38.73
CA LEU A 14 34.79 -0.51 37.37
C LEU A 14 35.94 -0.47 36.36
N SER A 15 36.17 -1.57 35.63
CA SER A 15 37.11 -1.61 34.52
C SER A 15 36.51 -0.96 33.26
N LEU A 16 37.07 0.17 32.85
CA LEU A 16 36.81 0.81 31.55
C LEU A 16 37.43 -0.03 30.43
N PHE A 17 36.61 -0.73 29.66
CA PHE A 17 37.02 -1.27 28.36
C PHE A 17 36.91 -0.17 27.30
N SER A 18 38.05 0.35 26.87
CA SER A 18 38.22 1.22 25.72
C SER A 18 38.18 0.40 24.43
N SER A 19 37.00 0.21 23.86
CA SER A 19 36.86 -0.30 22.49
C SER A 19 37.10 0.83 21.49
N ASN A 20 38.31 0.88 20.93
CA ASN A 20 38.63 1.60 19.70
C ASN A 20 37.83 0.97 18.55
N THR A 21 36.71 1.58 18.15
CA THR A 21 36.06 1.27 16.88
C THR A 21 36.59 2.20 15.81
N ILE A 22 37.30 1.60 14.85
CA ILE A 22 37.66 2.22 13.57
C ILE A 22 36.35 2.66 12.90
N ARG A 23 36.12 3.97 12.82
CA ARG A 23 35.07 4.54 11.96
C ARG A 23 35.46 4.27 10.50
N VAL A 24 34.96 3.18 9.93
CA VAL A 24 34.80 3.09 8.48
C VAL A 24 33.77 4.15 8.11
N ARG A 25 34.26 5.29 7.63
CA ARG A 25 33.44 6.32 6.99
C ARG A 25 32.93 5.72 5.68
N SER A 26 31.73 5.13 5.68
CA SER A 26 31.08 4.82 4.41
C SER A 26 30.77 6.15 3.72
N GLN A 27 31.49 6.45 2.65
CA GLN A 27 30.96 7.33 1.61
C GLN A 27 29.74 6.61 1.02
N GLY A 28 28.55 7.15 1.27
CA GLY A 28 27.30 6.67 0.71
C GLY A 28 26.27 7.79 0.83
N SER A 29 26.41 8.82 0.00
CA SER A 29 25.48 9.95 -0.06
C SER A 29 24.20 9.67 -0.85
N ASP A 30 23.84 8.41 -1.09
CA ASP A 30 23.03 8.06 -2.28
C ASP A 30 21.74 7.24 -2.02
N LEU A 31 21.14 7.33 -0.83
CA LEU A 31 19.81 6.72 -0.51
C LEU A 31 18.94 7.67 0.32
N LYS A 32 18.95 8.96 0.02
CA LYS A 32 18.14 9.93 0.76
C LYS A 32 16.68 9.87 0.28
N SER A 33 15.77 9.56 1.18
CA SER A 33 14.34 9.73 0.94
C SER A 33 13.96 11.22 1.03
N HIS A 34 13.07 11.65 0.14
CA HIS A 34 12.44 12.97 0.17
C HIS A 34 11.03 12.81 0.72
N ILE A 35 10.73 13.45 1.85
CA ILE A 35 9.43 13.41 2.52
C ILE A 35 8.97 14.86 2.72
N ILE A 36 8.03 15.29 1.89
CA ILE A 36 7.78 16.70 1.61
C ILE A 36 6.35 17.09 2.01
N SER A 37 6.22 18.08 2.89
CA SER A 37 4.95 18.73 3.24
C SER A 37 4.77 19.96 2.34
N CYS A 38 3.82 19.88 1.40
CA CYS A 38 3.63 20.89 0.37
C CYS A 38 2.87 22.10 0.93
N GLY A 39 3.45 23.29 0.73
CA GLY A 39 2.86 24.54 1.20
C GLY A 39 3.08 24.85 2.69
N SER A 40 3.74 23.96 3.45
CA SER A 40 4.20 24.29 4.79
C SER A 40 5.35 25.30 4.74
N SER A 41 5.39 26.22 5.72
CA SER A 41 6.49 27.16 5.95
C SER A 41 7.43 26.70 7.07
N ALA A 42 7.06 25.64 7.80
CA ALA A 42 7.80 25.13 8.94
C ALA A 42 8.65 23.92 8.54
N GLU A 43 9.96 24.03 8.74
CA GLU A 43 10.89 22.92 8.50
C GLU A 43 10.91 21.93 9.67
N GLY A 44 10.94 20.64 9.35
CA GLY A 44 11.10 19.57 10.33
C GLY A 44 9.84 19.27 11.15
N GLU A 45 8.66 19.63 10.67
CA GLU A 45 7.38 19.23 11.27
C GLU A 45 7.27 17.71 11.36
N THR A 46 6.56 17.22 12.37
CA THR A 46 6.44 15.78 12.64
C THR A 46 4.97 15.37 12.62
N ASP A 47 4.66 14.26 11.96
CA ASP A 47 3.31 13.68 11.97
C ASP A 47 3.04 12.84 13.22
N SER A 48 1.84 12.26 13.33
CA SER A 48 1.44 11.44 14.47
C SER A 48 2.22 10.13 14.59
N ASP A 49 2.84 9.67 13.50
CA ASP A 49 3.71 8.48 13.46
C ASP A 49 5.18 8.83 13.77
N GLY A 50 5.49 10.10 14.09
CA GLY A 50 6.83 10.55 14.44
C GLY A 50 7.74 10.81 13.23
N ARG A 51 7.20 10.81 12.00
CA ARG A 51 8.00 11.05 10.79
C ARG A 51 8.22 12.54 10.57
N LYS A 52 9.43 12.90 10.16
CA LYS A 52 9.82 14.29 9.88
C LYS A 52 9.54 14.66 8.43
N TRP A 53 8.95 15.82 8.24
CA TRP A 53 8.59 16.39 6.94
C TRP A 53 9.42 17.65 6.67
N THR A 54 9.77 17.85 5.41
CA THR A 54 10.50 19.05 4.94
C THR A 54 9.62 19.89 4.03
N THR A 55 9.89 21.20 3.94
CA THR A 55 9.10 22.07 3.07
C THR A 55 9.41 21.80 1.59
N ASP A 56 8.46 22.12 0.73
CA ASP A 56 8.54 21.79 -0.70
C ASP A 56 9.21 22.85 -1.57
N SER A 57 9.50 24.01 -0.99
CA SER A 57 10.00 25.21 -1.69
C SER A 57 11.29 24.98 -2.48
N THR A 58 12.21 24.18 -1.94
CA THR A 58 13.53 23.90 -2.55
C THR A 58 13.48 22.88 -3.70
N TYR A 59 12.34 22.23 -3.89
CA TYR A 59 12.15 21.21 -4.93
C TYR A 59 11.40 21.74 -6.15
N LEU A 60 10.83 22.94 -6.07
CA LEU A 60 10.09 23.53 -7.20
C LEU A 60 11.06 24.04 -8.26
N ALA A 61 10.84 23.64 -9.52
CA ALA A 61 11.57 24.19 -10.65
C ALA A 61 11.24 25.68 -10.88
N SER A 62 9.98 26.07 -10.62
CA SER A 62 9.54 27.46 -10.53
C SER A 62 8.36 27.56 -9.56
N SER A 63 8.31 28.65 -8.79
CA SER A 63 7.17 29.00 -7.94
C SER A 63 6.13 29.87 -8.65
N ASP A 64 6.37 30.25 -9.91
CA ASP A 64 5.46 31.08 -10.70
C ASP A 64 4.11 30.37 -10.83
N ASN A 65 3.01 31.12 -10.65
CA ASN A 65 1.64 30.58 -10.71
C ASN A 65 1.32 29.51 -9.65
N THR A 66 2.09 29.46 -8.57
CA THR A 66 1.78 28.65 -7.40
C THR A 66 1.35 29.52 -6.22
N LYS A 67 0.50 28.97 -5.36
CA LYS A 67 0.15 29.55 -4.06
C LYS A 67 0.08 28.46 -3.00
N THR A 68 0.31 28.84 -1.75
CA THR A 68 0.10 27.95 -0.62
C THR A 68 -1.20 28.34 0.09
N ALA A 69 -1.82 27.37 0.77
CA ALA A 69 -3.01 27.62 1.55
C ALA A 69 -3.10 26.61 2.71
N GLU A 70 -3.92 26.94 3.70
CA GLU A 70 -4.30 26.03 4.77
C GLU A 70 -5.73 25.54 4.57
N ALA A 71 -5.98 24.31 4.98
CA ALA A 71 -7.31 23.73 4.98
C ALA A 71 -8.19 24.45 6.01
N GLY A 72 -9.40 24.85 5.60
CA GLY A 72 -10.38 25.49 6.50
C GLY A 72 -11.04 24.53 7.48
N TYR A 73 -10.88 23.22 7.28
CA TYR A 73 -11.48 22.17 8.08
C TYR A 73 -10.47 21.05 8.35
N TYR A 74 -10.41 20.59 9.60
CA TYR A 74 -9.64 19.42 10.01
C TYR A 74 -10.60 18.24 10.22
N ASP A 75 -10.64 17.32 9.26
CA ASP A 75 -11.49 16.14 9.33
C ASP A 75 -10.96 15.17 10.40
N PRO A 76 -11.81 14.68 11.34
CA PRO A 76 -11.42 13.71 12.36
C PRO A 76 -10.85 12.39 11.83
N ALA A 77 -11.13 12.03 10.57
CA ALA A 77 -10.58 10.85 9.92
C ALA A 77 -9.12 11.04 9.43
N LEU A 78 -8.59 12.26 9.47
CA LEU A 78 -7.17 12.50 9.17
C LEU A 78 -6.29 11.91 10.28
N PRO A 79 -5.22 11.18 9.94
CA PRO A 79 -4.33 10.58 10.93
C PRO A 79 -3.47 11.64 11.66
N SER A 80 -3.29 12.81 11.05
CA SER A 80 -2.48 13.92 11.58
C SER A 80 -2.82 15.22 10.84
N LYS A 81 -2.46 16.37 11.43
CA LYS A 81 -2.46 17.65 10.72
C LYS A 81 -1.38 17.73 9.64
N VAL A 82 -0.20 17.18 9.91
CA VAL A 82 0.91 17.13 8.96
C VAL A 82 0.84 15.81 8.20
N PRO A 83 0.89 15.79 6.86
CA PRO A 83 1.04 16.92 5.94
C PRO A 83 -0.30 17.49 5.38
N PHE A 84 -1.45 17.02 5.86
CA PHE A 84 -2.75 17.24 5.22
C PHE A 84 -3.31 18.66 5.33
N MET A 85 -2.97 19.42 6.38
CA MET A 85 -3.55 20.74 6.62
C MET A 85 -2.94 21.85 5.77
N THR A 86 -1.79 21.62 5.15
CA THR A 86 -1.14 22.55 4.22
C THR A 86 -1.21 22.02 2.80
N VAL A 87 -1.31 22.92 1.82
CA VAL A 87 -1.37 22.53 0.40
C VAL A 87 -0.57 23.50 -0.47
N ARG A 88 -0.02 22.99 -1.57
CA ARG A 88 0.35 23.82 -2.73
C ARG A 88 -0.70 23.71 -3.82
N ILE A 89 -1.14 24.86 -4.32
CA ILE A 89 -2.07 25.00 -5.44
C ILE A 89 -1.31 25.59 -6.63
N MET A 90 -1.51 25.01 -7.81
CA MET A 90 -0.80 25.33 -9.05
C MET A 90 -1.84 25.69 -10.13
N SER A 91 -1.80 26.91 -10.67
CA SER A 91 -2.73 27.36 -11.72
C SER A 91 -2.20 27.16 -13.14
N SER A 92 -0.96 26.71 -13.29
CA SER A 92 -0.36 26.28 -14.57
C SER A 92 0.45 25.01 -14.36
N ALA A 93 1.03 24.48 -15.43
CA ALA A 93 1.96 23.36 -15.31
C ALA A 93 3.13 23.73 -14.39
N THR A 94 3.36 22.93 -13.35
CA THR A 94 4.40 23.16 -12.36
C THR A 94 5.14 21.86 -12.10
N SER A 95 6.47 21.92 -12.03
CA SER A 95 7.31 20.74 -11.84
C SER A 95 8.08 20.79 -10.53
N TYR A 96 8.18 19.63 -9.89
CA TYR A 96 9.12 19.35 -8.80
C TYR A 96 10.30 18.55 -9.34
N GLU A 97 11.51 18.90 -8.94
CA GLU A 97 12.76 18.26 -9.33
C GLU A 97 13.42 17.60 -8.11
N PHE A 98 13.75 16.31 -8.24
CA PHE A 98 14.43 15.53 -7.21
C PHE A 98 15.71 14.90 -7.76
N SER A 99 16.82 15.07 -7.05
CA SER A 99 18.04 14.29 -7.29
C SER A 99 17.87 12.90 -6.68
N VAL A 100 17.92 11.86 -7.51
CA VAL A 100 17.61 10.48 -7.14
C VAL A 100 18.70 9.51 -7.61
N PRO A 101 18.88 8.36 -6.95
CA PRO A 101 19.87 7.38 -7.37
C PRO A 101 19.47 6.75 -8.70
N SER A 102 20.34 6.83 -9.71
CA SER A 102 20.01 6.44 -11.09
C SER A 102 19.81 4.93 -11.29
N SER A 103 20.28 4.11 -10.36
CA SER A 103 20.20 2.65 -10.42
C SER A 103 19.12 2.04 -9.51
N LYS A 104 18.39 2.86 -8.74
CA LYS A 104 17.38 2.38 -7.79
C LYS A 104 15.98 2.64 -8.32
N ARG A 105 15.10 1.67 -8.08
CA ARG A 105 13.66 1.83 -8.23
C ARG A 105 13.18 2.84 -7.18
N LEU A 106 12.16 3.62 -7.50
CA LEU A 106 11.66 4.66 -6.59
C LEU A 106 10.21 4.38 -6.23
N LEU A 107 9.90 4.42 -4.95
CA LEU A 107 8.53 4.53 -4.46
C LEU A 107 8.17 6.02 -4.44
N VAL A 108 7.16 6.41 -5.22
CA VAL A 108 6.66 7.79 -5.30
C VAL A 108 5.25 7.82 -4.74
N ARG A 109 5.01 8.69 -3.76
CA ARG A 109 3.70 8.83 -3.12
C ARG A 109 3.21 10.26 -3.17
N PHE A 110 1.92 10.41 -3.39
CA PHE A 110 1.18 11.65 -3.33
C PHE A 110 0.07 11.53 -2.31
N GLN A 111 -0.16 12.59 -1.54
CA GLN A 111 -1.33 12.71 -0.70
C GLN A 111 -2.13 13.95 -1.06
N PHE A 112 -3.44 13.78 -1.11
CA PHE A 112 -4.42 14.80 -1.45
C PHE A 112 -5.53 14.81 -0.41
N TYR A 113 -5.77 15.96 0.20
CA TYR A 113 -6.90 16.21 1.10
C TYR A 113 -7.88 17.13 0.39
N PRO A 114 -8.93 16.62 -0.28
CA PRO A 114 -9.91 17.46 -0.93
C PRO A 114 -10.79 18.15 0.12
N THR A 115 -10.60 19.45 0.28
CA THR A 115 -11.38 20.30 1.18
C THR A 115 -11.45 21.72 0.61
N THR A 116 -11.95 22.66 1.42
CA THR A 116 -11.87 24.09 1.12
C THR A 116 -10.57 24.66 1.68
N TYR A 117 -9.77 25.27 0.80
CA TYR A 117 -8.51 25.93 1.12
C TYR A 117 -8.69 27.44 1.03
N ASN A 118 -8.88 28.12 2.17
CA ASN A 118 -9.35 29.51 2.23
C ASN A 118 -10.67 29.71 1.46
N SER A 119 -10.63 30.35 0.28
CA SER A 119 -11.77 30.56 -0.61
C SER A 119 -11.76 29.64 -1.85
N VAL A 120 -10.84 28.68 -1.90
CA VAL A 120 -10.66 27.77 -3.04
C VAL A 120 -11.25 26.41 -2.70
N ASP A 121 -12.31 26.05 -3.41
CA ASP A 121 -12.90 24.72 -3.33
C ASP A 121 -12.11 23.72 -4.19
N SER A 122 -11.66 22.61 -3.59
CA SER A 122 -10.95 21.51 -4.25
C SER A 122 -11.78 20.77 -5.32
N PHE A 123 -13.09 21.01 -5.41
CA PHE A 123 -13.94 20.49 -6.50
C PHE A 123 -13.40 20.82 -7.91
N ASN A 124 -12.81 22.01 -8.09
CA ASN A 124 -12.20 22.41 -9.36
C ASN A 124 -10.75 21.91 -9.53
N GLY A 125 -10.23 21.17 -8.55
CA GLY A 125 -8.94 20.49 -8.61
C GLY A 125 -9.00 19.30 -9.57
N VAL A 126 -8.78 19.54 -10.86
CA VAL A 126 -8.76 18.52 -11.90
C VAL A 126 -7.49 18.66 -12.73
N PHE A 127 -6.64 17.64 -12.71
CA PHE A 127 -5.29 17.75 -13.27
C PHE A 127 -4.67 16.40 -13.65
N ASP A 128 -3.61 16.48 -14.44
CA ASP A 128 -2.72 15.36 -14.77
C ASP A 128 -1.47 15.42 -13.88
N VAL A 129 -0.84 14.26 -13.64
CA VAL A 129 0.48 14.16 -13.02
C VAL A 129 1.35 13.23 -13.86
N SER A 130 2.55 13.70 -14.20
CA SER A 130 3.53 12.89 -14.93
C SER A 130 4.89 12.90 -14.23
N ALA A 131 5.65 11.82 -14.42
CA ALA A 131 7.02 11.67 -13.93
C ALA A 131 7.94 11.32 -15.11
N ASN A 132 8.79 12.24 -15.55
CA ASN A 132 9.69 12.07 -16.72
C ASN A 132 8.99 11.50 -17.97
N GLY A 133 7.73 11.89 -18.22
CA GLY A 133 6.92 11.40 -19.35
C GLY A 133 6.04 10.18 -19.05
N LEU A 134 6.26 9.46 -17.94
CA LEU A 134 5.31 8.46 -17.43
C LEU A 134 4.07 9.16 -16.89
N SER A 135 2.90 8.83 -17.42
CA SER A 135 1.63 9.40 -16.98
C SER A 135 1.11 8.66 -15.75
N LEU A 136 1.21 9.28 -14.58
CA LEU A 136 0.79 8.69 -13.30
C LEU A 136 -0.71 8.88 -13.07
N LEU A 137 -1.21 10.09 -13.29
CA LEU A 137 -2.61 10.47 -13.12
C LEU A 137 -3.11 11.23 -14.35
N LYS A 138 -4.33 10.94 -14.78
CA LYS A 138 -4.99 11.60 -15.92
C LYS A 138 -6.36 12.11 -15.55
N ASN A 139 -6.60 13.39 -15.81
CA ASN A 139 -7.84 14.11 -15.55
C ASN A 139 -8.38 13.80 -14.14
N PHE A 140 -7.46 13.71 -13.19
CA PHE A 140 -7.71 13.20 -11.84
C PHE A 140 -8.39 14.27 -11.01
N SER A 141 -9.44 13.87 -10.30
CA SER A 141 -10.11 14.67 -9.30
C SER A 141 -9.96 13.99 -7.94
N PRO A 142 -9.12 14.53 -7.03
CA PRO A 142 -9.06 14.05 -5.66
C PRO A 142 -10.43 14.11 -4.98
N PHE A 143 -11.21 15.17 -5.25
CA PHE A 143 -12.55 15.36 -4.68
C PHE A 143 -13.52 14.24 -5.06
N ILE A 144 -13.67 13.96 -6.37
CA ILE A 144 -14.57 12.89 -6.85
C ILE A 144 -14.10 11.52 -6.31
N THR A 145 -12.79 11.32 -6.26
CA THR A 145 -12.20 10.07 -5.74
C THR A 145 -12.51 9.87 -4.26
N ALA A 146 -12.28 10.89 -3.43
CA ALA A 146 -12.57 10.88 -2.00
C ALA A 146 -14.06 10.63 -1.74
N LEU A 147 -14.93 11.31 -2.49
CA LEU A 147 -16.37 11.13 -2.41
C LEU A 147 -16.79 9.70 -2.75
N ALA A 148 -16.31 9.15 -3.87
CA ALA A 148 -16.68 7.81 -4.30
C ALA A 148 -16.21 6.71 -3.33
N LEU A 149 -15.06 6.91 -2.68
CA LEU A 149 -14.47 5.96 -1.74
C LEU A 149 -14.92 6.19 -0.29
N THR A 150 -15.70 7.23 0.00
CA THR A 150 -16.06 7.66 1.36
C THR A 150 -14.81 7.89 2.23
N GLN A 151 -13.80 8.56 1.68
CA GLN A 151 -12.53 8.85 2.36
C GLN A 151 -12.33 10.36 2.50
N ALA A 152 -11.76 10.81 3.62
CA ALA A 152 -11.42 12.21 3.81
C ALA A 152 -10.21 12.64 2.96
N TYR A 153 -9.26 11.73 2.70
CA TYR A 153 -8.04 12.00 1.94
C TYR A 153 -7.70 10.83 1.02
N ILE A 154 -6.89 11.10 0.01
CA ILE A 154 -6.46 10.13 -0.99
C ILE A 154 -4.95 10.01 -0.99
N ILE A 155 -4.47 8.77 -0.96
CA ILE A 155 -3.08 8.43 -1.23
C ILE A 155 -2.98 7.78 -2.61
N ARG A 156 -1.97 8.17 -3.38
CA ARG A 156 -1.56 7.49 -4.61
C ARG A 156 -0.10 7.12 -4.49
N GLU A 157 0.20 5.84 -4.66
CA GLU A 157 1.55 5.29 -4.53
C GLU A 157 1.95 4.56 -5.81
N TYR A 158 3.17 4.81 -6.25
CA TYR A 158 3.73 4.27 -7.47
C TYR A 158 5.11 3.69 -7.20
N SER A 159 5.46 2.61 -7.91
CA SER A 159 6.82 2.11 -8.01
C SER A 159 7.31 2.37 -9.43
N ILE A 160 8.21 3.33 -9.58
CA ILE A 160 8.73 3.74 -10.89
C ILE A 160 10.12 3.14 -11.12
N VAL A 161 10.37 2.72 -12.36
CA VAL A 161 11.66 2.18 -12.79
C VAL A 161 12.81 3.17 -12.54
N PRO A 162 14.06 2.68 -12.42
CA PRO A 162 15.21 3.55 -12.19
C PRO A 162 15.33 4.70 -13.19
N VAL A 163 15.55 5.91 -12.67
CA VAL A 163 15.64 7.14 -13.47
C VAL A 163 17.10 7.36 -13.87
N GLN A 164 17.48 6.91 -15.06
CA GLN A 164 18.87 6.89 -15.52
C GLN A 164 19.57 8.25 -15.49
N SER A 165 18.83 9.35 -15.68
CA SER A 165 19.39 10.71 -15.62
C SER A 165 19.83 11.14 -14.22
N GLY A 166 19.39 10.43 -13.16
CA GLY A 166 19.58 10.85 -11.77
C GLY A 166 18.66 12.00 -11.32
N THR A 167 17.74 12.43 -12.19
CA THR A 167 16.81 13.54 -11.92
C THR A 167 15.38 13.14 -12.23
N LEU A 168 14.55 13.07 -11.19
CA LEU A 168 13.11 12.82 -11.28
C LEU A 168 12.36 14.16 -11.31
N ASN A 169 11.65 14.40 -12.42
CA ASN A 169 10.79 15.55 -12.64
C ASN A 169 9.33 15.12 -12.57
N ILE A 170 8.62 15.60 -11.56
CA ILE A 170 7.19 15.37 -11.36
C ILE A 170 6.43 16.63 -11.74
N THR A 171 5.63 16.56 -12.80
CA THR A 171 4.88 17.71 -13.33
C THR A 171 3.39 17.55 -13.09
N PHE A 172 2.80 18.53 -12.42
CA PHE A 172 1.36 18.69 -12.24
C PHE A 172 0.82 19.63 -13.30
N THR A 173 -0.21 19.20 -14.04
CA THR A 173 -0.78 19.98 -15.15
C THR A 173 -2.29 20.14 -14.98
N PRO A 174 -2.78 21.34 -14.62
CA PRO A 174 -4.22 21.62 -14.56
C PRO A 174 -4.94 21.31 -15.87
N SER A 175 -6.14 20.75 -15.78
CA SER A 175 -6.95 20.38 -16.95
C SER A 175 -7.45 21.62 -17.69
N THR A 176 -7.23 21.72 -18.99
CA THR A 176 -7.77 22.82 -19.82
C THR A 176 -9.23 22.61 -20.25
N LYS A 177 -9.86 21.51 -19.83
CA LYS A 177 -11.22 21.13 -20.26
C LYS A 177 -12.32 21.94 -19.58
N ARG A 178 -12.01 22.62 -18.46
CA ARG A 178 -12.95 23.46 -17.70
C ARG A 178 -12.23 24.74 -17.29
N GLU A 179 -12.96 25.84 -17.20
CA GLU A 179 -12.40 27.09 -16.69
C GLU A 179 -12.06 26.98 -15.19
N LYS A 180 -11.04 27.72 -14.76
CA LYS A 180 -10.64 27.86 -13.34
C LYS A 180 -10.25 26.56 -12.64
N THR A 181 -9.82 25.56 -13.40
CA THR A 181 -9.19 24.36 -12.87
C THR A 181 -7.80 24.68 -12.32
N PHE A 182 -7.34 23.87 -11.38
CA PHE A 182 -6.00 23.94 -10.82
C PHE A 182 -5.53 22.54 -10.43
N ALA A 183 -4.23 22.42 -10.19
CA ALA A 183 -3.65 21.25 -9.54
C ALA A 183 -3.35 21.55 -8.09
N PHE A 184 -3.41 20.55 -7.22
CA PHE A 184 -2.99 20.71 -5.84
C PHE A 184 -2.39 19.42 -5.27
N VAL A 185 -1.52 19.56 -4.28
CA VAL A 185 -0.90 18.44 -3.58
C VAL A 185 -0.57 18.85 -2.15
N ASN A 186 -0.83 17.95 -1.19
CA ASN A 186 -0.52 18.16 0.23
C ASN A 186 0.85 17.61 0.57
N SER A 187 1.24 16.49 -0.03
CA SER A 187 2.59 15.97 0.14
C SER A 187 3.08 15.12 -1.02
N LEU A 188 4.42 15.04 -1.08
CA LEU A 188 5.21 14.25 -2.00
C LEU A 188 6.20 13.41 -1.20
N GLU A 189 6.27 12.12 -1.51
CA GLU A 189 7.34 11.25 -1.01
C GLU A 189 8.06 10.62 -2.20
N VAL A 190 9.40 10.62 -2.17
CA VAL A 190 10.26 9.92 -3.13
C VAL A 190 11.26 9.10 -2.33
N ILE A 191 11.08 7.78 -2.32
CA ILE A 191 11.81 6.84 -1.46
C ILE A 191 12.53 5.84 -2.37
N PRO A 192 13.88 5.83 -2.42
CA PRO A 192 14.61 4.78 -3.10
C PRO A 192 14.33 3.40 -2.49
N MET A 193 14.15 2.39 -3.33
CA MET A 193 13.89 1.02 -2.91
C MET A 193 14.69 0.01 -3.73
N GLU A 194 14.88 -1.19 -3.17
CA GLU A 194 15.43 -2.31 -3.93
C GLU A 194 14.46 -2.76 -5.03
N GLU A 195 14.99 -3.41 -6.07
CA GLU A 195 14.15 -4.08 -7.04
C GLU A 195 13.52 -5.32 -6.39
N ILE A 196 12.19 -5.29 -6.26
CA ILE A 196 11.40 -6.36 -5.61
C ILE A 196 10.46 -7.06 -6.58
N PHE A 197 10.41 -6.63 -7.85
CA PHE A 197 9.56 -7.21 -8.88
C PHE A 197 10.37 -8.09 -9.82
N LYS A 198 9.77 -9.19 -10.24
CA LYS A 198 10.32 -10.16 -11.19
C LYS A 198 9.32 -10.33 -12.32
N PRO A 199 9.72 -10.85 -13.49
CA PRO A 199 8.78 -11.29 -14.50
C PRO A 199 7.72 -12.21 -13.89
N THR A 200 6.46 -12.01 -14.26
CA THR A 200 5.30 -12.66 -13.62
C THR A 200 4.46 -13.40 -14.66
N ASP A 201 4.04 -14.63 -14.35
CA ASP A 201 3.19 -15.42 -15.25
C ASP A 201 1.82 -14.78 -15.46
N LEU A 202 1.38 -14.72 -16.71
CA LEU A 202 0.06 -14.21 -17.09
C LEU A 202 -0.97 -15.34 -17.07
N ILE A 203 -1.92 -15.26 -16.14
CA ILE A 203 -2.91 -16.31 -15.94
C ILE A 203 -3.78 -16.53 -17.19
N GLY A 204 -4.05 -17.80 -17.50
CA GLY A 204 -4.83 -18.19 -18.68
C GLY A 204 -4.04 -18.16 -20.00
N PHE A 205 -2.77 -17.78 -19.99
CA PHE A 205 -1.90 -17.78 -21.17
C PHE A 205 -0.60 -18.55 -20.86
N ARG A 206 -0.61 -19.86 -21.11
CA ARG A 206 0.55 -20.73 -20.79
C ARG A 206 1.83 -20.22 -21.44
N GLY A 207 2.88 -20.09 -20.63
CA GLY A 207 4.21 -19.68 -21.06
C GLY A 207 4.34 -18.20 -21.40
N GLN A 208 3.33 -17.37 -21.12
CA GLN A 208 3.41 -15.92 -21.26
C GLN A 208 3.69 -15.27 -19.91
N THR A 209 4.61 -14.31 -19.91
CA THR A 209 4.99 -13.53 -18.73
C THR A 209 4.82 -12.05 -19.01
N VAL A 210 4.51 -11.29 -17.97
CA VAL A 210 4.54 -9.82 -17.94
C VAL A 210 5.91 -9.38 -17.44
N ASP A 211 6.56 -8.45 -18.15
CA ASP A 211 7.82 -7.85 -17.72
C ASP A 211 7.57 -6.76 -16.67
N VAL A 212 7.33 -7.20 -15.43
CA VAL A 212 7.03 -6.31 -14.30
C VAL A 212 8.26 -5.53 -13.86
N GLN A 213 9.44 -6.14 -13.94
CA GLN A 213 10.69 -5.55 -13.48
C GLN A 213 11.03 -4.26 -14.24
N ASN A 214 10.80 -4.23 -15.55
CA ASN A 214 11.04 -3.04 -16.38
C ASN A 214 9.77 -2.18 -16.56
N SER A 215 8.69 -2.48 -15.84
CA SER A 215 7.46 -1.69 -15.85
C SER A 215 7.34 -0.84 -14.58
N SER A 216 6.63 0.29 -14.71
CA SER A 216 6.22 1.11 -13.56
C SER A 216 4.84 0.68 -13.09
N LEU A 217 4.62 0.76 -11.78
CA LEU A 217 3.46 0.19 -11.12
C LEU A 217 2.73 1.24 -10.29
N GLN A 218 1.42 1.11 -10.17
CA GLN A 218 0.63 1.79 -9.15
C GLN A 218 0.19 0.76 -8.10
N THR A 219 0.46 1.03 -6.81
CA THR A 219 -0.11 0.23 -5.73
C THR A 219 -1.61 0.54 -5.63
N MET A 220 -2.44 -0.48 -5.84
CA MET A 220 -3.91 -0.38 -5.72
C MET A 220 -4.36 -0.77 -4.32
N TYR A 221 -3.85 -1.89 -3.81
CA TYR A 221 -4.19 -2.45 -2.51
C TYR A 221 -2.97 -3.06 -1.84
N ARG A 222 -2.91 -2.98 -0.51
CA ARG A 222 -1.88 -3.60 0.33
C ARG A 222 -2.50 -3.99 1.67
N LEU A 223 -2.60 -5.29 1.92
CA LEU A 223 -3.38 -5.85 3.03
C LEU A 223 -2.55 -6.76 3.93
N SER A 224 -2.73 -6.60 5.24
CA SER A 224 -2.34 -7.57 6.26
C SER A 224 -3.52 -8.50 6.49
N VAL A 225 -3.49 -9.69 5.89
CA VAL A 225 -4.66 -10.58 5.83
C VAL A 225 -4.85 -11.32 7.15
N GLY A 226 -6.03 -11.15 7.76
CA GLY A 226 -6.34 -11.68 9.09
C GLY A 226 -5.61 -10.97 10.24
N GLY A 227 -4.89 -9.88 9.95
CA GLY A 227 -4.19 -9.06 10.94
C GLY A 227 -4.72 -7.64 11.00
N ASP A 228 -4.19 -6.89 11.96
CA ASP A 228 -4.55 -5.49 12.15
C ASP A 228 -3.81 -4.56 11.17
N TYR A 229 -4.26 -3.30 11.15
CA TYR A 229 -3.58 -2.19 10.49
C TYR A 229 -2.10 -2.08 10.90
N ILE A 230 -1.20 -1.98 9.91
CA ILE A 230 0.24 -1.74 10.12
C ILE A 230 0.58 -0.32 9.65
N PRO A 231 0.87 0.63 10.56
CA PRO A 231 1.27 1.98 10.21
C PRO A 231 2.64 2.00 9.51
N ALA A 232 2.89 3.09 8.77
CA ALA A 232 4.13 3.30 8.02
C ALA A 232 5.41 3.12 8.86
N ILE A 233 5.38 3.54 10.14
CA ILE A 233 6.54 3.43 11.05
C ILE A 233 6.86 1.99 11.47
N LYS A 234 5.92 1.05 11.29
CA LYS A 234 6.09 -0.38 11.58
C LYS A 234 6.35 -1.22 10.31
N ASP A 235 6.50 -0.57 9.17
CA ASP A 235 6.95 -1.21 7.93
C ASP A 235 8.47 -1.38 7.91
N SER A 236 8.97 -1.98 6.84
CA SER A 236 10.37 -2.30 6.57
C SER A 236 11.22 -1.13 6.04
N GLY A 237 10.98 0.09 6.54
CA GLY A 237 11.71 1.30 6.11
C GLY A 237 11.23 1.93 4.79
N LEU A 238 10.26 1.33 4.09
CA LEU A 238 9.60 1.92 2.91
C LEU A 238 8.37 2.76 3.27
N ALA A 239 8.05 2.84 4.57
CA ALA A 239 6.93 3.60 5.10
C ALA A 239 5.59 3.25 4.42
N ARG A 240 5.41 1.97 4.03
CA ARG A 240 4.16 1.46 3.44
C ARG A 240 3.14 1.19 4.54
N THR A 241 1.87 1.40 4.20
CA THR A 241 0.76 1.09 5.08
C THR A 241 0.12 -0.21 4.65
N TRP A 242 -0.14 -1.12 5.60
CA TRP A 242 -0.88 -2.36 5.36
C TRP A 242 -2.23 -2.29 6.06
N TRP A 243 -3.31 -2.51 5.32
CA TRP A 243 -4.69 -2.41 5.81
C TRP A 243 -5.26 -3.77 6.21
N ASP A 244 -6.26 -3.78 7.08
CA ASP A 244 -7.09 -4.96 7.32
C ASP A 244 -7.79 -5.40 6.03
N ASP A 245 -7.87 -6.71 5.81
CA ASP A 245 -8.48 -7.31 4.62
C ASP A 245 -10.00 -7.44 4.71
N SER A 246 -10.57 -7.36 5.92
CA SER A 246 -11.98 -7.63 6.19
C SER A 246 -12.97 -6.83 5.33
N PRO A 247 -12.75 -5.53 5.01
CA PRO A 247 -13.64 -4.76 4.14
C PRO A 247 -13.73 -5.30 2.71
N TYR A 248 -12.75 -6.08 2.25
CA TYR A 248 -12.66 -6.59 0.88
C TYR A 248 -13.20 -8.01 0.73
N LEU A 249 -13.56 -8.69 1.82
CA LEU A 249 -14.19 -10.00 1.75
C LEU A 249 -15.55 -9.89 1.05
N LEU A 250 -15.83 -10.80 0.12
CA LEU A 250 -17.06 -10.81 -0.70
C LEU A 250 -18.33 -10.61 0.14
N ASN A 251 -18.42 -11.25 1.30
CA ASN A 251 -19.60 -11.18 2.15
C ASN A 251 -19.71 -9.85 2.93
N ALA A 252 -18.58 -9.18 3.20
CA ALA A 252 -18.56 -7.81 3.74
C ALA A 252 -19.04 -6.79 2.68
N ALA A 253 -18.71 -7.01 1.40
CA ALA A 253 -19.24 -6.21 0.29
C ALA A 253 -20.78 -6.31 0.14
N TYR A 254 -21.41 -7.35 0.69
CA TYR A 254 -22.87 -7.49 0.80
C TYR A 254 -23.43 -7.15 2.19
N GLY A 255 -22.63 -6.57 3.10
CA GLY A 255 -23.07 -6.15 4.43
C GLY A 255 -23.44 -7.29 5.38
N ALA A 256 -22.96 -8.51 5.14
CA ALA A 256 -23.29 -9.68 5.94
C ALA A 256 -22.05 -10.32 6.56
N SER A 257 -22.04 -10.46 7.89
CA SER A 257 -21.05 -11.30 8.57
C SER A 257 -21.24 -12.80 8.27
N PHE A 258 -22.39 -13.15 7.70
CA PHE A 258 -22.84 -14.48 7.31
C PHE A 258 -23.79 -14.35 6.11
N PHE A 259 -23.31 -14.59 4.88
CA PHE A 259 -24.20 -14.73 3.72
C PHE A 259 -24.41 -16.22 3.42
N ASN A 260 -25.66 -16.69 3.52
CA ASN A 260 -26.05 -18.06 3.17
C ASN A 260 -25.21 -19.18 3.81
N LYS A 261 -24.85 -19.04 5.11
CA LYS A 261 -23.96 -19.98 5.86
C LYS A 261 -22.52 -20.07 5.35
N THR A 262 -22.08 -19.13 4.51
CA THR A 262 -20.70 -19.05 4.02
C THR A 262 -19.83 -18.28 5.01
N PHE A 263 -18.74 -18.90 5.45
CA PHE A 263 -17.88 -18.42 6.51
C PHE A 263 -16.86 -17.39 5.99
N LEU A 264 -16.59 -16.31 6.74
CA LEU A 264 -15.68 -15.21 6.37
C LEU A 264 -14.18 -15.55 6.38
N GLY A 265 -13.85 -16.84 6.46
CA GLY A 265 -12.56 -17.26 6.95
C GLY A 265 -12.30 -16.85 8.41
N VAL A 266 -11.36 -17.54 9.07
CA VAL A 266 -10.97 -17.27 10.46
C VAL A 266 -9.65 -16.49 10.42
N SER A 267 -9.60 -15.34 11.08
CA SER A 267 -8.32 -14.70 11.40
C SER A 267 -7.57 -15.55 12.43
N ILE A 268 -6.34 -15.92 12.11
CA ILE A 268 -5.47 -16.76 12.94
C ILE A 268 -4.12 -16.05 13.13
N GLU A 269 -3.52 -16.25 14.30
CA GLU A 269 -2.22 -15.70 14.65
C GLU A 269 -1.23 -16.84 14.91
N ALA A 270 0.04 -16.58 14.58
CA ALA A 270 1.13 -17.49 14.86
C ALA A 270 1.23 -17.78 16.37
N PRO A 271 1.27 -19.06 16.79
CA PRO A 271 1.40 -19.39 18.19
C PRO A 271 2.78 -18.99 18.72
N ALA A 272 2.87 -18.66 20.00
CA ALA A 272 4.09 -18.11 20.62
C ALA A 272 5.33 -19.02 20.51
N ASN A 273 5.15 -20.32 20.25
CA ASN A 273 6.23 -21.29 20.07
C ASN A 273 6.75 -21.38 18.61
N VAL A 274 6.10 -20.72 17.65
CA VAL A 274 6.55 -20.68 16.25
C VAL A 274 7.27 -19.36 15.99
N THR A 275 8.55 -19.46 15.66
CA THR A 275 9.36 -18.29 15.31
C THR A 275 9.24 -17.99 13.82
N ILE A 276 8.66 -16.84 13.48
CA ILE A 276 8.65 -16.33 12.11
C ILE A 276 9.87 -15.48 11.87
N LYS A 277 10.61 -15.80 10.80
CA LYS A 277 11.86 -15.12 10.45
C LYS A 277 11.99 -14.92 8.96
N HIS A 278 12.53 -13.77 8.56
CA HIS A 278 12.87 -13.51 7.18
C HIS A 278 13.95 -14.47 6.68
N THR A 279 13.93 -14.71 5.37
CA THR A 279 14.95 -15.45 4.64
C THR A 279 15.69 -14.52 3.68
N LYS A 280 16.70 -15.05 2.99
CA LYS A 280 17.36 -14.29 1.91
C LYS A 280 16.42 -14.06 0.72
N ASP A 281 15.48 -14.99 0.48
CA ASP A 281 14.53 -14.91 -0.63
C ASP A 281 13.34 -14.00 -0.30
N VAL A 282 12.98 -13.91 0.98
CA VAL A 282 11.95 -12.99 1.50
C VAL A 282 12.54 -12.12 2.61
N PRO A 283 13.35 -11.12 2.25
CA PRO A 283 13.89 -10.14 3.19
C PRO A 283 12.80 -9.20 3.70
N GLU A 284 13.12 -8.47 4.76
CA GLU A 284 12.16 -7.59 5.46
C GLU A 284 11.53 -6.53 4.55
N TYR A 285 12.27 -6.00 3.58
CA TYR A 285 11.75 -5.01 2.64
C TYR A 285 10.66 -5.53 1.69
N ILE A 286 10.44 -6.85 1.60
CA ILE A 286 9.30 -7.42 0.88
C ILE A 286 8.00 -7.12 1.63
N ALA A 287 7.94 -7.47 2.92
CA ALA A 287 6.83 -7.16 3.82
C ALA A 287 7.29 -7.32 5.28
N PRO A 288 6.75 -6.54 6.22
CA PRO A 288 7.14 -6.64 7.64
C PRO A 288 6.67 -7.97 8.25
N LEU A 289 7.39 -8.46 9.27
CA LEU A 289 7.06 -9.73 9.94
C LEU A 289 5.61 -9.82 10.44
N ASN A 290 4.99 -8.70 10.81
CA ASN A 290 3.61 -8.69 11.31
C ASN A 290 2.60 -9.15 10.25
N VAL A 291 2.88 -8.96 8.95
CA VAL A 291 2.07 -9.55 7.87
C VAL A 291 2.11 -11.07 7.96
N TYR A 292 3.29 -11.66 8.13
CA TYR A 292 3.45 -13.11 8.17
C TYR A 292 3.02 -13.78 9.49
N LYS A 293 2.86 -13.01 10.57
CA LYS A 293 2.39 -13.49 11.88
C LYS A 293 0.89 -13.69 11.97
N THR A 294 0.15 -13.13 11.03
CA THR A 294 -1.30 -13.27 10.95
C THR A 294 -1.66 -13.91 9.63
N ALA A 295 -2.83 -14.54 9.58
CA ALA A 295 -3.39 -15.05 8.36
C ALA A 295 -4.91 -15.15 8.46
N ARG A 296 -5.56 -15.30 7.31
CA ARG A 296 -6.93 -15.77 7.22
C ARG A 296 -6.95 -17.18 6.64
N SER A 297 -7.57 -18.12 7.35
CA SER A 297 -7.87 -19.47 6.83
C SER A 297 -9.37 -19.66 6.62
N MET A 298 -9.82 -20.77 6.05
CA MET A 298 -11.26 -21.03 5.84
C MET A 298 -11.95 -21.51 7.11
N GLY A 299 -11.19 -22.12 8.01
CA GLY A 299 -11.66 -22.54 9.33
C GLY A 299 -11.61 -24.05 9.56
N PRO A 300 -12.07 -24.53 10.71
CA PRO A 300 -11.79 -25.90 11.17
C PRO A 300 -12.67 -26.98 10.54
N ASN A 301 -13.72 -26.63 9.79
CA ASN A 301 -14.69 -27.60 9.28
C ASN A 301 -14.44 -27.95 7.80
N PRO A 302 -13.79 -29.08 7.49
CA PRO A 302 -13.47 -29.44 6.11
C PRO A 302 -14.71 -29.61 5.24
N GLN A 303 -15.84 -30.08 5.81
CA GLN A 303 -17.10 -30.27 5.08
C GLN A 303 -17.77 -28.95 4.66
N VAL A 304 -17.40 -27.84 5.31
CA VAL A 304 -17.83 -26.50 4.93
C VAL A 304 -16.83 -25.90 3.94
N ASN A 305 -15.53 -26.04 4.22
CA ASN A 305 -14.47 -25.44 3.41
C ASN A 305 -14.53 -25.90 1.95
N VAL A 306 -14.78 -27.18 1.69
CA VAL A 306 -14.90 -27.73 0.31
C VAL A 306 -16.13 -27.26 -0.46
N LYS A 307 -17.05 -26.50 0.15
CA LYS A 307 -18.30 -26.03 -0.49
C LYS A 307 -18.28 -24.57 -0.94
N SER A 308 -17.22 -23.83 -0.62
CA SER A 308 -17.14 -22.40 -0.90
C SER A 308 -15.70 -21.96 -1.14
N ASN A 309 -15.51 -20.76 -1.68
CA ASN A 309 -14.20 -20.12 -1.81
C ASN A 309 -14.07 -19.04 -0.74
N LEU A 310 -12.89 -18.93 -0.14
CA LEU A 310 -12.51 -17.72 0.60
C LEU A 310 -12.19 -16.63 -0.42
N THR A 311 -13.00 -15.58 -0.48
CA THR A 311 -13.03 -14.66 -1.63
C THR A 311 -12.91 -13.20 -1.20
N TRP A 312 -12.02 -12.47 -1.86
CA TRP A 312 -11.88 -11.01 -1.80
C TRP A 312 -12.24 -10.38 -3.14
N VAL A 313 -12.79 -9.16 -3.10
CA VAL A 313 -13.21 -8.39 -4.28
C VAL A 313 -12.64 -6.98 -4.20
N PHE A 314 -12.05 -6.54 -5.31
CA PHE A 314 -11.35 -5.27 -5.41
C PHE A 314 -11.84 -4.47 -6.62
N GLN A 315 -12.12 -3.19 -6.42
CA GLN A 315 -12.40 -2.29 -7.55
C GLN A 315 -11.09 -1.89 -8.22
N VAL A 316 -11.03 -2.06 -9.53
CA VAL A 316 -9.83 -1.79 -10.33
C VAL A 316 -10.20 -1.09 -11.63
N ASP A 317 -9.23 -0.42 -12.24
CA ASP A 317 -9.45 0.23 -13.53
C ASP A 317 -9.39 -0.82 -14.66
N ALA A 318 -10.39 -0.80 -15.54
CA ALA A 318 -10.42 -1.62 -16.75
C ALA A 318 -9.27 -1.29 -17.72
N ASN A 319 -8.99 -2.21 -18.65
CA ASN A 319 -7.94 -2.13 -19.67
C ASN A 319 -6.50 -2.06 -19.14
N PHE A 320 -6.27 -2.53 -17.92
CA PHE A 320 -4.93 -2.66 -17.36
C PHE A 320 -4.60 -4.09 -16.97
N THR A 321 -3.31 -4.40 -16.98
CA THR A 321 -2.77 -5.61 -16.38
C THR A 321 -2.45 -5.36 -14.92
N TYR A 322 -2.76 -6.32 -14.07
CA TYR A 322 -2.52 -6.27 -12.64
C TYR A 322 -1.61 -7.42 -12.23
N VAL A 323 -0.67 -7.14 -11.35
CA VAL A 323 0.13 -8.14 -10.63
C VAL A 323 -0.44 -8.25 -9.23
N VAL A 324 -0.82 -9.47 -8.84
CA VAL A 324 -1.31 -9.79 -7.51
C VAL A 324 -0.23 -10.60 -6.80
N ARG A 325 0.34 -10.01 -5.74
CA ARG A 325 1.33 -10.64 -4.88
C ARG A 325 0.65 -11.20 -3.65
N PHE A 326 0.77 -12.51 -3.47
CA PHE A 326 0.28 -13.23 -2.31
C PHE A 326 1.43 -13.50 -1.36
N HIS A 327 1.24 -13.15 -0.09
CA HIS A 327 2.20 -13.43 0.98
C HIS A 327 1.70 -14.62 1.81
N PHE A 328 2.58 -15.60 2.02
CA PHE A 328 2.27 -16.81 2.78
C PHE A 328 3.33 -17.09 3.85
N CYS A 329 2.87 -17.61 4.98
CA CYS A 329 3.69 -18.19 6.02
C CYS A 329 2.80 -19.16 6.80
N ASP A 330 3.05 -20.46 6.65
CA ASP A 330 2.31 -21.47 7.41
C ASP A 330 2.97 -21.62 8.78
N PHE A 331 2.20 -21.33 9.82
CA PHE A 331 2.60 -21.43 11.23
C PHE A 331 1.79 -22.48 12.00
N GLN A 332 1.04 -23.34 11.30
CA GLN A 332 0.22 -24.40 11.88
C GLN A 332 0.67 -25.80 11.43
N ASN A 333 1.12 -25.95 10.18
CA ASN A 333 1.54 -27.22 9.61
C ASN A 333 3.07 -27.34 9.57
N THR A 334 3.57 -28.56 9.49
CA THR A 334 5.02 -28.86 9.52
C THR A 334 5.49 -29.72 8.34
N LEU A 335 4.56 -30.39 7.65
CA LEU A 335 4.85 -31.31 6.55
C LEU A 335 4.10 -30.88 5.30
N GLY A 336 4.67 -31.22 4.13
CA GLY A 336 3.98 -31.09 2.86
C GLY A 336 2.74 -31.98 2.79
N ASN A 337 1.79 -31.58 1.96
CA ASN A 337 0.47 -32.17 1.76
C ASN A 337 -0.45 -32.16 3.00
N GLN A 338 -0.11 -31.40 4.05
CA GLN A 338 -1.03 -31.19 5.16
C GLN A 338 -2.14 -30.21 4.78
N ARG A 339 -1.81 -29.13 4.07
CA ARG A 339 -2.76 -28.14 3.55
C ARG A 339 -2.39 -27.80 2.12
N THR A 340 -3.28 -28.13 1.20
CA THR A 340 -3.14 -27.77 -0.21
C THR A 340 -4.40 -27.08 -0.71
N PHE A 341 -4.23 -26.01 -1.49
CA PHE A 341 -5.35 -25.21 -1.98
C PHE A 341 -5.08 -24.70 -3.40
N ASP A 342 -6.14 -24.35 -4.12
CA ASP A 342 -6.05 -23.72 -5.43
C ASP A 342 -6.25 -22.21 -5.28
N ILE A 343 -5.54 -21.43 -6.08
CA ILE A 343 -5.63 -19.97 -6.13
C ILE A 343 -6.34 -19.57 -7.41
N TYR A 344 -7.35 -18.73 -7.29
CA TYR A 344 -8.13 -18.20 -8.39
C TYR A 344 -8.00 -16.68 -8.46
N LEU A 345 -7.78 -16.18 -9.67
CA LEU A 345 -7.82 -14.77 -10.01
C LEU A 345 -8.82 -14.57 -11.15
N ASN A 346 -9.83 -13.74 -10.91
CA ASN A 346 -10.94 -13.49 -11.83
C ASN A 346 -11.51 -14.78 -12.45
N ASN A 347 -11.84 -15.75 -11.59
CA ASN A 347 -12.36 -17.08 -11.94
C ASN A 347 -11.45 -17.94 -12.84
N ARG A 348 -10.16 -17.59 -12.94
CA ARG A 348 -9.15 -18.41 -13.60
C ARG A 348 -8.17 -18.96 -12.58
N THR A 349 -7.74 -20.19 -12.79
CA THR A 349 -6.72 -20.83 -11.96
C THR A 349 -5.39 -20.11 -12.14
N ALA A 350 -4.86 -19.56 -11.05
CA ALA A 350 -3.53 -18.96 -10.97
C ALA A 350 -2.50 -19.99 -10.51
N GLU A 351 -2.87 -20.85 -9.55
CA GLU A 351 -2.02 -21.91 -9.01
C GLU A 351 -2.90 -23.10 -8.60
N GLU A 352 -2.47 -24.30 -8.95
CA GLU A 352 -3.11 -25.55 -8.52
C GLU A 352 -2.29 -26.16 -7.39
N THR A 353 -2.96 -26.75 -6.39
CA THR A 353 -2.29 -27.54 -5.34
C THR A 353 -1.21 -26.77 -4.56
N ALA A 354 -1.40 -25.47 -4.37
CA ALA A 354 -0.53 -24.60 -3.56
C ALA A 354 -0.26 -25.21 -2.19
N ASP A 355 1.01 -25.34 -1.83
CA ASP A 355 1.47 -25.89 -0.55
C ASP A 355 2.59 -25.00 0.01
N VAL A 356 2.25 -24.25 1.05
CA VAL A 356 3.15 -23.28 1.65
C VAL A 356 4.35 -23.95 2.31
N ILE A 357 4.18 -25.12 2.93
CA ILE A 357 5.30 -25.85 3.56
C ILE A 357 6.27 -26.36 2.50
N GLN A 358 5.76 -26.86 1.37
CA GLN A 358 6.62 -27.29 0.26
C GLN A 358 7.37 -26.11 -0.38
N TRP A 359 6.71 -24.96 -0.56
CA TRP A 359 7.38 -23.77 -1.09
C TRP A 359 8.44 -23.20 -0.15
N ALA A 360 8.11 -23.12 1.14
CA ALA A 360 8.95 -22.46 2.12
C ALA A 360 10.04 -23.36 2.70
N GLY A 361 9.87 -24.68 2.60
CA GLY A 361 10.76 -25.68 3.19
C GLY A 361 10.57 -25.88 4.70
N GLY A 362 9.51 -25.33 5.29
CA GLY A 362 9.19 -25.53 6.71
C GLY A 362 8.22 -24.51 7.30
N ILE A 363 7.81 -24.78 8.55
CA ILE A 363 6.93 -23.94 9.36
C ILE A 363 7.57 -22.59 9.70
N GLY A 364 6.79 -21.50 9.70
CA GLY A 364 7.23 -20.18 10.10
C GLY A 364 8.19 -19.50 9.11
N ILE A 365 8.31 -20.03 7.89
CA ILE A 365 9.17 -19.49 6.84
C ILE A 365 8.29 -18.73 5.82
N PRO A 366 8.46 -17.41 5.67
CA PRO A 366 7.74 -16.61 4.70
C PRO A 366 8.09 -16.96 3.25
N VAL A 367 7.08 -16.96 2.38
CA VAL A 367 7.19 -17.01 0.91
C VAL A 367 6.20 -16.03 0.29
N TYR A 368 6.43 -15.61 -0.95
CA TYR A 368 5.44 -14.88 -1.74
C TYR A 368 5.35 -15.46 -3.16
N LYS A 369 4.22 -15.22 -3.81
CA LYS A 369 3.95 -15.61 -5.19
C LYS A 369 3.26 -14.47 -5.92
N ASP A 370 3.71 -14.20 -7.14
CA ASP A 370 3.15 -13.17 -8.00
C ASP A 370 2.41 -13.84 -9.16
N TYR A 371 1.22 -13.35 -9.48
CA TYR A 371 0.46 -13.76 -10.66
C TYR A 371 -0.10 -12.52 -11.35
N ALA A 372 -0.07 -12.51 -12.68
CA ALA A 372 -0.57 -11.40 -13.47
C ALA A 372 -1.91 -11.74 -14.13
N THR A 373 -2.82 -10.76 -14.18
CA THR A 373 -4.10 -10.89 -14.88
C THR A 373 -4.43 -9.60 -15.62
N HIS A 374 -5.09 -9.70 -16.77
CA HIS A 374 -5.56 -8.54 -17.53
C HIS A 374 -7.05 -8.33 -17.32
N MET A 375 -7.44 -7.10 -16.98
CA MET A 375 -8.83 -6.70 -16.85
C MET A 375 -9.27 -6.04 -18.16
N ASN A 376 -10.31 -6.57 -18.80
CA ASN A 376 -10.83 -5.97 -20.03
C ASN A 376 -11.82 -4.85 -19.68
N ASP A 377 -12.46 -4.26 -20.69
CA ASP A 377 -13.48 -3.22 -20.54
C ASP A 377 -14.85 -3.79 -20.94
N LYS A 378 -15.42 -4.58 -20.02
CA LYS A 378 -16.79 -5.11 -20.09
C LYS A 378 -17.44 -4.96 -18.73
N ASP A 379 -18.76 -5.03 -18.69
CA ASP A 379 -19.52 -4.97 -17.44
C ASP A 379 -19.02 -6.04 -16.44
N GLY A 380 -18.54 -5.60 -15.28
CA GLY A 380 -17.97 -6.44 -14.23
C GLY A 380 -16.45 -6.65 -14.29
N ASP A 381 -15.77 -6.18 -15.34
CA ASP A 381 -14.31 -6.23 -15.44
C ASP A 381 -13.61 -5.06 -14.70
N ASP A 382 -14.37 -4.24 -13.96
CA ASP A 382 -13.88 -3.30 -12.95
C ASP A 382 -13.72 -3.95 -11.56
N LEU A 383 -14.02 -5.24 -11.44
CA LEU A 383 -13.88 -6.02 -10.21
C LEU A 383 -12.85 -7.15 -10.37
N LEU A 384 -11.77 -7.07 -9.60
CA LEU A 384 -10.81 -8.16 -9.47
C LEU A 384 -11.22 -9.09 -8.32
N TRP A 385 -11.49 -10.35 -8.68
CA TRP A 385 -11.84 -11.41 -7.73
C TRP A 385 -10.61 -12.23 -7.37
N VAL A 386 -10.36 -12.39 -6.08
CA VAL A 386 -9.30 -13.26 -5.55
C VAL A 386 -9.96 -14.36 -4.74
N GLY A 387 -9.75 -15.63 -5.10
CA GLY A 387 -10.40 -16.76 -4.46
C GLY A 387 -9.40 -17.84 -4.06
N LEU A 388 -9.61 -18.46 -2.90
CA LEU A 388 -8.88 -19.63 -2.43
C LEU A 388 -9.85 -20.78 -2.15
N HIS A 389 -9.49 -21.99 -2.54
CA HIS A 389 -10.32 -23.19 -2.32
C HIS A 389 -9.44 -24.39 -1.94
N PRO A 390 -9.83 -25.28 -1.02
CA PRO A 390 -9.04 -26.46 -0.71
C PRO A 390 -8.93 -27.37 -1.94
N SER A 391 -7.72 -27.85 -2.23
CA SER A 391 -7.50 -28.71 -3.39
C SER A 391 -7.85 -30.15 -3.03
N LEU A 392 -8.75 -30.77 -3.80
CA LEU A 392 -9.14 -32.17 -3.61
C LEU A 392 -8.18 -33.14 -4.32
N ALA A 393 -7.35 -32.65 -5.25
CA ALA A 393 -6.54 -33.47 -6.15
C ALA A 393 -5.46 -34.29 -5.42
N THR A 394 -4.85 -33.69 -4.40
CA THR A 394 -3.71 -34.26 -3.64
C THR A 394 -4.12 -35.03 -2.40
N HIS A 395 -5.43 -35.05 -2.08
CA HIS A 395 -5.99 -35.66 -0.86
C HIS A 395 -5.24 -35.21 0.41
N PRO A 396 -5.17 -33.89 0.70
CA PRO A 396 -4.40 -33.37 1.81
C PRO A 396 -4.99 -33.79 3.16
N GLN A 397 -4.19 -33.69 4.21
CA GLN A 397 -4.66 -33.96 5.58
C GLN A 397 -5.79 -33.01 6.02
N TYR A 398 -5.71 -31.74 5.61
CA TYR A 398 -6.65 -30.68 5.94
C TYR A 398 -7.16 -30.00 4.67
N TYR A 399 -8.49 -30.00 4.51
CA TYR A 399 -9.17 -29.21 3.48
C TYR A 399 -9.36 -27.77 3.97
N ASP A 400 -8.34 -26.95 3.78
CA ASP A 400 -8.28 -25.55 4.21
C ASP A 400 -7.39 -24.76 3.24
N ALA A 401 -7.45 -23.43 3.31
CA ALA A 401 -6.55 -22.51 2.61
C ALA A 401 -5.97 -21.50 3.61
N ILE A 402 -4.91 -20.78 3.24
CA ILE A 402 -4.30 -19.76 4.10
C ILE A 402 -3.76 -18.61 3.27
N LEU A 403 -3.89 -17.38 3.78
CA LEU A 403 -3.26 -16.19 3.21
C LEU A 403 -2.85 -15.23 4.32
N ASN A 404 -1.63 -14.69 4.26
CA ASN A 404 -1.06 -13.82 5.29
C ASN A 404 -1.04 -12.34 4.86
N GLY A 405 -0.91 -12.07 3.57
CA GLY A 405 -0.92 -10.72 3.02
C GLY A 405 -1.23 -10.70 1.54
N LEU A 406 -1.66 -9.55 1.04
CA LEU A 406 -2.02 -9.37 -0.37
C LEU A 406 -1.63 -7.97 -0.84
N GLU A 407 -0.90 -7.88 -1.95
CA GLU A 407 -0.66 -6.62 -2.65
C GLU A 407 -1.17 -6.71 -4.09
N ILE A 408 -1.78 -5.64 -4.58
CA ILE A 408 -2.30 -5.54 -5.96
C ILE A 408 -1.68 -4.33 -6.61
N PHE A 409 -1.01 -4.55 -7.74
CA PHE A 409 -0.30 -3.52 -8.49
C PHE A 409 -0.85 -3.42 -9.90
N LYS A 410 -1.21 -2.22 -10.34
CA LYS A 410 -1.50 -1.95 -11.76
C LYS A 410 -0.19 -1.74 -12.51
N VAL A 411 -0.03 -2.38 -13.66
CA VAL A 411 1.12 -2.24 -14.55
C VAL A 411 0.83 -1.16 -15.59
N ASN A 412 1.82 -0.31 -15.89
CA ASN A 412 1.65 0.71 -16.93
C ASN A 412 1.41 0.07 -18.30
N ASP A 413 0.60 0.74 -19.12
CA ASP A 413 0.40 0.30 -20.50
C ASP A 413 1.63 0.58 -21.37
N THR A 414 1.61 0.10 -22.62
CA THR A 414 2.69 0.30 -23.60
C THR A 414 2.93 1.77 -23.95
N GLY A 415 1.99 2.65 -23.65
CA GLY A 415 2.11 4.10 -23.82
C GLY A 415 2.70 4.81 -22.60
N GLY A 416 3.10 4.07 -21.54
CA GLY A 416 3.62 4.65 -20.31
C GLY A 416 2.54 5.33 -19.46
N ASN A 417 1.33 4.78 -19.43
CA ASN A 417 0.24 5.33 -18.65
C ASN A 417 -0.23 4.40 -17.53
N LEU A 418 -0.48 4.99 -16.36
CA LEU A 418 -1.11 4.40 -15.17
C LEU A 418 -2.41 5.12 -14.78
N GLY A 419 -2.68 6.28 -15.40
CA GLY A 419 -3.87 7.09 -15.13
C GLY A 419 -5.14 6.39 -15.60
N GLY A 420 -5.95 5.92 -14.65
CA GLY A 420 -7.31 5.45 -14.85
C GLY A 420 -8.35 6.57 -14.77
N PRO A 421 -9.62 6.28 -15.07
CA PRO A 421 -10.72 7.23 -14.91
C PRO A 421 -10.96 7.57 -13.43
N ASN A 422 -11.67 8.67 -13.18
CA ASN A 422 -12.18 8.90 -11.83
C ASN A 422 -13.28 7.86 -11.51
N PRO A 423 -13.34 7.36 -10.26
CA PRO A 423 -14.42 6.48 -9.85
C PRO A 423 -15.77 7.19 -9.92
N VAL A 424 -16.84 6.42 -10.08
CA VAL A 424 -18.21 6.94 -10.13
C VAL A 424 -18.81 6.87 -8.72
N PRO A 425 -19.17 8.01 -8.08
CA PRO A 425 -19.83 7.99 -6.79
C PRO A 425 -21.16 7.22 -6.82
N SER A 426 -21.48 6.53 -5.73
CA SER A 426 -22.73 5.77 -5.61
C SER A 426 -23.95 6.68 -5.73
N LYS A 427 -24.95 6.27 -6.51
CA LYS A 427 -26.24 6.97 -6.62
C LYS A 427 -26.95 7.11 -5.26
N MET A 428 -26.74 6.16 -4.34
CA MET A 428 -27.29 6.25 -2.99
C MET A 428 -26.61 7.36 -2.18
N LEU A 429 -25.28 7.44 -2.24
CA LEU A 429 -24.51 8.48 -1.57
C LEU A 429 -24.93 9.87 -2.06
N LEU A 430 -24.98 10.06 -3.38
CA LEU A 430 -25.38 11.34 -3.97
C LEU A 430 -26.79 11.78 -3.54
N LYS A 431 -27.74 10.83 -3.38
CA LYS A 431 -29.08 11.12 -2.86
C LYS A 431 -29.07 11.50 -1.38
N ALA A 432 -28.25 10.82 -0.57
CA ALA A 432 -28.13 11.11 0.85
C ALA A 432 -27.51 12.50 1.07
N ASP A 433 -26.47 12.86 0.32
CA ASP A 433 -25.84 14.18 0.38
C ASP A 433 -26.81 15.29 -0.03
N ALA A 434 -27.55 15.09 -1.13
CA ALA A 434 -28.57 16.05 -1.57
C ALA A 434 -29.67 16.25 -0.51
N ALA A 435 -30.11 15.17 0.15
CA ALA A 435 -31.09 15.24 1.24
C ALA A 435 -30.52 15.98 2.47
N ALA A 436 -29.27 15.71 2.85
CA ALA A 436 -28.60 16.40 3.95
C ALA A 436 -28.45 17.91 3.68
N GLN A 437 -28.07 18.28 2.46
CA GLN A 437 -27.98 19.69 2.05
C GLN A 437 -29.34 20.40 2.09
N SER A 438 -30.42 19.73 1.66
CA SER A 438 -31.78 20.27 1.77
C SER A 438 -32.17 20.55 3.22
N LEU A 439 -31.91 19.61 4.13
CA LEU A 439 -32.23 19.78 5.55
C LEU A 439 -31.45 20.92 6.21
N LEU A 440 -30.18 21.10 5.82
CA LEU A 440 -29.35 22.21 6.32
C LEU A 440 -29.79 23.56 5.76
N ALA A 441 -30.26 23.59 4.51
CA ALA A 441 -30.81 24.80 3.90
C ALA A 441 -32.16 25.20 4.51
N ASP A 442 -33.00 24.22 4.88
CA ASP A 442 -34.28 24.46 5.55
C ASP A 442 -34.14 24.89 7.02
N ALA A 443 -32.96 24.65 7.62
CA ALA A 443 -32.63 25.01 9.00
C ALA A 443 -31.91 26.35 9.15
N ALA A 444 -31.52 27.00 8.05
CA ALA A 444 -30.85 28.30 7.98
C ALA A 444 -31.83 29.40 7.57
#